data_AF-A0A962HQE3-F1
#
_entry.id   AF-A0A962HQE3-F1
#
_cell.length_a   1.000
_cell.length_b   1.000
_cell.length_c   1.000
_cell.angle_alpha   90.00
_cell.angle_beta   90.00
_cell.angle_gamma   90.00
#
_symmetry.space_group_name_H-M   'P 1'
#
loop_
_entity.id
_entity.type
_entity.pdbx_description
1 polymer ?
#
loop_
_entity_poly.entity_id
_entity_poly.type
_entity_poly.pdbx_seq_one_letter_code
_entity_poly.pdbx_strand_id
1 'polypeptide(L)'
;HPLLQHLLHEGYDGFARQALLEREASHWPPYSRLAAVRASAATLVTAVDFLQQARAAAPSARDIKLLGPVPAAMAKRAARYHAQLLVECADRVALHRFIDTWLPRIESLTSPRDLRWSLDIDPLELS
;
A
#
# COMPACT_ATOMS: atom_id res chain seq x y z
N HIS A 1 -14.94 4.71 -8.67
CA HIS A 1 -14.73 3.35 -9.20
C HIS A 1 -14.96 2.37 -8.04
N PRO A 2 -15.97 1.47 -8.10
CA PRO A 2 -16.40 0.63 -6.97
C PRO A 2 -15.30 -0.32 -6.44
N LEU A 3 -14.35 -0.66 -7.30
CA LEU A 3 -13.18 -1.50 -7.01
C LEU A 3 -12.24 -0.91 -5.95
N LEU A 4 -12.12 0.42 -5.91
CA LEU A 4 -11.25 1.11 -4.96
C LEU A 4 -11.87 1.15 -3.56
N GLN A 5 -13.21 1.11 -3.45
CA GLN A 5 -13.91 1.12 -2.16
C GLN A 5 -13.89 -0.25 -1.47
N HIS A 6 -13.89 -1.34 -2.23
CA HIS A 6 -13.78 -2.71 -1.68
C HIS A 6 -12.38 -2.98 -1.11
N LEU A 7 -11.34 -2.52 -1.80
CA LEU A 7 -9.94 -2.67 -1.40
C LEU A 7 -9.62 -1.95 -0.08
N LEU A 8 -10.39 -0.91 0.25
CA LEU A 8 -10.27 -0.13 1.48
C LEU A 8 -10.96 -0.76 2.68
N HIS A 9 -12.00 -1.55 2.46
CA HIS A 9 -12.88 -2.04 3.52
C HIS A 9 -12.51 -3.43 4.05
N GLU A 10 -12.03 -4.34 3.20
CA GLU A 10 -11.85 -5.74 3.61
C GLU A 10 -10.40 -6.15 3.92
N GLY A 11 -9.45 -5.25 3.69
CA GLY A 11 -8.05 -5.63 3.70
C GLY A 11 -7.71 -6.52 2.50
N TYR A 12 -6.48 -6.38 2.03
CA TYR A 12 -5.96 -7.05 0.83
C TYR A 12 -6.17 -8.58 0.81
N ASP A 13 -6.34 -9.19 1.98
CA ASP A 13 -6.49 -10.63 2.18
C ASP A 13 -7.82 -11.20 1.63
N GLY A 14 -8.90 -10.42 1.61
CA GLY A 14 -10.21 -10.86 1.07
C GLY A 14 -10.25 -10.89 -0.46
N PHE A 15 -9.67 -9.85 -1.09
CA PHE A 15 -9.66 -9.68 -2.55
C PHE A 15 -8.72 -10.68 -3.26
N ALA A 16 -7.58 -10.99 -2.65
CA ALA A 16 -6.62 -11.97 -3.20
C ALA A 16 -7.24 -13.38 -3.34
N ARG A 17 -8.17 -13.74 -2.45
CA ARG A 17 -8.79 -15.08 -2.40
C ARG A 17 -10.01 -15.22 -3.32
N GLN A 18 -10.81 -14.16 -3.48
CA GLN A 18 -11.96 -14.15 -4.41
C GLN A 18 -11.54 -14.00 -5.88
N ALA A 19 -10.46 -13.26 -6.17
CA ALA A 19 -9.98 -13.09 -7.55
C ALA A 19 -9.45 -14.38 -8.19
N LEU A 20 -9.20 -15.44 -7.42
CA LEU A 20 -8.73 -16.73 -7.95
C LEU A 20 -9.86 -17.58 -8.57
N LEU A 21 -11.13 -17.35 -8.22
CA LEU A 21 -12.26 -18.20 -8.64
C LEU A 21 -13.01 -17.69 -9.89
N GLU A 22 -12.85 -16.42 -10.28
CA GLU A 22 -13.54 -15.85 -11.46
C GLU A 22 -12.71 -15.83 -12.75
N ARG A 23 -11.49 -16.37 -12.74
CA ARG A 23 -10.46 -16.12 -13.77
C ARG A 23 -10.50 -16.99 -15.03
N GLU A 24 -11.44 -17.92 -15.15
CA GLU A 24 -11.42 -18.87 -16.28
C GLU A 24 -12.27 -18.46 -17.50
N ALA A 25 -13.21 -17.52 -17.36
CA ALA A 25 -14.17 -17.20 -18.43
C ALA A 25 -13.96 -15.85 -19.13
N SER A 26 -13.10 -14.99 -18.58
CA SER A 26 -12.79 -13.67 -19.14
C SER A 26 -11.29 -13.51 -19.06
N HIS A 27 -10.64 -13.06 -20.14
CA HIS A 27 -9.19 -12.86 -20.26
C HIS A 27 -8.67 -11.77 -19.30
N TRP A 28 -8.90 -11.95 -17.99
CA TRP A 28 -8.75 -10.98 -16.94
C TRP A 28 -7.51 -11.27 -16.09
N PRO A 29 -6.86 -10.21 -15.59
CA PRO A 29 -5.44 -10.25 -15.28
C PRO A 29 -5.09 -11.15 -14.09
N PRO A 30 -3.90 -11.75 -14.14
CA PRO A 30 -3.04 -11.87 -12.97
C PRO A 30 -1.71 -11.18 -13.29
N TYR A 31 -1.61 -9.84 -13.24
CA TYR A 31 -0.32 -9.18 -13.55
C TYR A 31 0.06 -7.94 -12.73
N SER A 32 -0.78 -7.42 -11.83
CA SER A 32 -0.34 -6.29 -10.98
C SER A 32 0.40 -6.79 -9.74
N ARG A 33 1.68 -6.43 -9.61
CA ARG A 33 2.48 -6.50 -8.39
C ARG A 33 2.13 -5.35 -7.48
N LEU A 34 2.07 -5.62 -6.18
CA LEU A 34 1.58 -4.67 -5.19
C LEU A 34 2.55 -4.54 -4.03
N ALA A 35 2.83 -3.31 -3.64
CA ALA A 35 3.48 -2.99 -2.38
C ALA A 35 2.61 -2.01 -1.58
N ALA A 36 2.75 -2.03 -0.26
CA ALA A 36 2.00 -1.17 0.64
C ALA A 36 2.94 -0.54 1.67
N VAL A 37 2.97 0.79 1.72
CA VAL A 37 3.52 1.50 2.87
C VAL A 37 2.38 1.67 3.88
N ARG A 38 2.52 1.09 5.05
CA ARG A 38 1.54 1.15 6.13
C ARG A 38 2.07 2.05 7.23
N ALA A 39 1.23 2.93 7.74
CA ALA A 39 1.55 3.81 8.84
C ALA A 39 0.53 3.65 9.97
N SER A 40 1.01 3.69 11.21
CA SER A 40 0.17 3.78 12.40
C SER A 40 0.68 4.88 13.32
N ALA A 41 -0.23 5.62 13.96
CA ALA A 41 0.10 6.71 14.88
C ALA A 41 -1.00 6.93 15.93
N ALA A 42 -0.76 7.79 16.91
CA ALA A 42 -1.77 8.15 17.90
C ALA A 42 -2.94 8.97 17.30
N THR A 43 -2.71 9.64 16.17
CA THR A 43 -3.75 10.36 15.40
C THR A 43 -3.76 9.92 13.94
N LEU A 44 -4.94 9.97 13.31
CA LEU A 44 -5.06 9.69 11.88
C LEU A 44 -4.29 10.69 11.02
N VAL A 45 -4.29 11.97 11.42
CA VAL A 45 -3.56 13.05 10.75
C VAL A 45 -2.09 12.71 10.63
N THR A 46 -1.45 12.32 11.74
CA THR A 46 -0.04 11.94 11.75
C THR A 46 0.29 10.78 10.79
N ALA A 47 -0.57 9.75 10.76
CA ALA A 47 -0.37 8.61 9.86
C ALA A 47 -0.55 9.00 8.38
N VAL A 48 -1.57 9.82 8.08
CA VAL A 48 -1.85 10.29 6.71
C VAL A 48 -0.76 11.25 6.23
N ASP A 49 -0.34 12.21 7.05
CA ASP A 49 0.68 13.20 6.70
C ASP A 49 2.03 12.54 6.37
N PHE A 50 2.42 11.52 7.15
CA PHE A 50 3.61 10.72 6.84
C PHE A 50 3.49 10.04 5.47
N LEU A 51 2.35 9.43 5.17
CA LEU A 51 2.16 8.76 3.88
C LEU A 51 2.05 9.74 2.71
N GLN A 52 1.57 10.97 2.94
CA GLN A 52 1.61 12.04 1.95
C GLN A 52 3.05 12.45 1.66
N GLN A 53 3.90 12.58 2.69
CA GLN A 53 5.33 12.84 2.52
C GLN A 53 6.02 11.69 1.77
N ALA A 54 5.70 10.44 2.11
CA ALA A 54 6.20 9.27 1.39
C ALA A 54 5.80 9.33 -0.10
N ARG A 55 4.52 9.64 -0.40
CA ARG A 55 4.05 9.82 -1.78
C ARG A 55 4.81 10.94 -2.51
N ALA A 56 5.05 12.07 -1.85
CA ALA A 56 5.79 13.19 -2.44
C ALA A 56 7.27 12.87 -2.69
N ALA A 57 7.85 12.00 -1.87
CA ALA A 57 9.23 11.53 -2.03
C ALA A 57 9.40 10.48 -3.15
N ALA A 58 8.30 9.97 -3.71
CA ALA A 58 8.33 8.94 -4.73
C ALA A 58 9.10 9.39 -5.99
N PRO A 59 10.03 8.56 -6.51
CA PRO A 59 10.66 8.85 -7.79
C PRO A 59 9.61 8.81 -8.91
N SER A 60 9.83 9.61 -9.96
CA SER A 60 8.99 9.54 -11.15
C SER A 60 9.22 8.19 -11.86
N ALA A 61 8.15 7.43 -12.05
CA ALA A 61 8.17 6.17 -12.77
C ALA A 61 6.86 6.03 -13.56
N ARG A 62 6.96 5.70 -14.85
CA ARG A 62 5.81 5.64 -15.77
C ARG A 62 4.89 4.46 -15.49
N ASP A 63 5.46 3.35 -15.03
CA ASP A 63 4.77 2.08 -14.83
C ASP A 63 4.30 1.87 -13.38
N ILE A 64 4.45 2.90 -12.53
CA ILE A 64 4.07 2.88 -11.13
C ILE A 64 2.82 3.74 -10.92
N LYS A 65 1.82 3.18 -10.27
CA LYS A 65 0.65 3.91 -9.78
C LYS A 65 0.67 3.93 -8.26
N LEU A 66 0.51 5.13 -7.69
CA LEU A 66 0.37 5.34 -6.25
C LEU A 66 -1.11 5.61 -5.92
N LEU A 67 -1.71 4.77 -5.07
CA LEU A 67 -3.11 4.87 -4.66
C LEU A 67 -3.20 5.20 -3.17
N GLY A 68 -3.97 6.25 -2.84
CA GLY A 68 -4.06 6.79 -1.48
C GLY A 68 -3.14 8.00 -1.24
N PRO A 69 -2.80 8.33 0.02
CA PRO A 69 -3.02 7.54 1.23
C PRO A 69 -4.49 7.43 1.66
N VAL A 70 -4.81 6.32 2.32
CA VAL A 70 -6.17 5.98 2.73
C VAL A 70 -6.19 5.45 4.16
N PRO A 71 -7.14 5.89 5.01
CA PRO A 71 -7.36 5.28 6.31
C PRO A 71 -7.74 3.80 6.17
N ALA A 72 -7.21 2.94 7.03
CA ALA A 72 -7.68 1.56 7.09
C ALA A 72 -9.08 1.53 7.74
N ALA A 73 -10.01 0.77 7.16
CA ALA A 73 -11.41 0.73 7.61
C ALA A 73 -11.62 0.23 9.05
N MET A 74 -10.61 -0.40 9.66
CA MET A 74 -10.71 -0.86 11.04
C MET A 74 -10.42 0.27 12.05
N ALA A 75 -11.50 0.67 12.73
CA ALA A 75 -11.50 1.55 13.89
C ALA A 75 -10.45 1.14 14.94
N LYS A 76 -9.59 2.10 15.31
CA LYS A 76 -8.83 2.20 16.56
C LYS A 76 -8.53 0.86 17.27
N ARG A 77 -7.70 0.00 16.67
CA ARG A 77 -7.13 -1.15 17.39
C ARG A 77 -5.96 -0.67 18.25
N ALA A 78 -5.93 -1.06 19.52
CA ALA A 78 -4.88 -0.69 20.48
C ALA A 78 -4.60 0.83 20.59
N ALA A 79 -5.64 1.67 20.50
CA ALA A 79 -5.55 3.13 20.57
C ALA A 79 -4.73 3.82 19.45
N ARG A 80 -4.48 3.14 18.32
CA ARG A 80 -3.75 3.71 17.18
C ARG A 80 -4.63 3.79 15.94
N TYR A 81 -4.36 4.78 15.10
CA TYR A 81 -4.97 4.94 13.78
C TYR A 81 -4.04 4.35 12.74
N HIS A 82 -4.62 3.70 11.73
CA HIS A 82 -3.89 3.03 10.67
C HIS A 82 -4.25 3.65 9.33
N ALA A 83 -3.26 3.84 8.48
CA ALA A 83 -3.40 4.30 7.10
C ALA A 83 -2.42 3.56 6.21
N GLN A 84 -2.66 3.55 4.90
CA GLN A 84 -1.79 2.91 3.93
C GLN A 84 -1.69 3.70 2.63
N LEU A 85 -0.56 3.57 1.94
CA LEU A 85 -0.32 4.03 0.58
C LEU A 85 0.07 2.80 -0.25
N LEU A 86 -0.67 2.57 -1.33
CA LEU A 86 -0.46 1.41 -2.20
C LEU A 86 0.35 1.79 -3.43
N VAL A 87 1.23 0.89 -3.84
CA VAL A 87 2.05 0.97 -5.04
C VAL A 87 1.64 -0.19 -5.93
N GLU A 88 1.16 0.12 -7.14
CA GLU A 88 0.76 -0.86 -8.14
C GLU A 88 1.69 -0.77 -9.35
N CYS A 89 2.16 -1.92 -9.81
CA CYS A 89 2.99 -2.04 -11.01
C CYS A 89 2.65 -3.31 -11.78
N ALA A 90 2.73 -3.29 -13.12
CA ALA A 90 2.56 -4.51 -13.91
C ALA A 90 3.82 -5.41 -13.95
N ASP A 91 4.99 -4.85 -13.58
CA ASP A 91 6.28 -5.53 -13.69
C ASP A 91 7.00 -5.62 -12.34
N ARG A 92 7.48 -6.81 -11.99
CA ARG A 92 8.14 -7.08 -10.70
C ARG A 92 9.48 -6.35 -10.60
N VAL A 93 10.27 -6.34 -11.67
CA VAL A 93 11.59 -5.71 -11.67
C VAL A 93 11.45 -4.20 -11.54
N ALA A 94 10.47 -3.61 -12.22
CA ALA A 94 10.13 -2.20 -12.13
C ALA A 94 9.65 -1.83 -10.71
N LEU A 95 8.81 -2.67 -10.08
CA LEU A 95 8.39 -2.46 -8.69
C LEU A 95 9.58 -2.48 -7.74
N HIS A 96 10.44 -3.52 -7.80
CA HIS A 96 11.61 -3.60 -6.94
C HIS A 96 12.56 -2.41 -7.14
N ARG A 97 12.87 -2.04 -8.38
CA ARG A 97 13.73 -0.87 -8.68
C ARG A 97 13.14 0.43 -8.13
N PHE A 98 11.83 0.59 -8.26
CA PHE A 98 11.12 1.73 -7.68
C PHE A 98 11.28 1.75 -6.17
N ILE A 99 11.02 0.62 -5.50
CA ILE A 99 11.17 0.49 -4.05
C ILE A 99 12.61 0.75 -3.59
N ASP A 100 13.62 0.19 -4.25
CA ASP A 100 15.04 0.37 -3.89
C ASP A 100 15.45 1.85 -3.93
N THR A 101 14.85 2.62 -4.84
CA THR A 101 15.10 4.07 -4.96
C THR A 101 14.26 4.88 -3.97
N TRP A 102 13.07 4.40 -3.63
CA TRP A 102 12.09 5.12 -2.82
C TRP A 102 12.29 4.91 -1.31
N LEU A 103 12.64 3.69 -0.89
CA LEU A 103 12.79 3.31 0.51
C LEU A 103 13.77 4.22 1.28
N PRO A 104 14.98 4.53 0.78
CA PRO A 104 15.89 5.43 1.48
C PRO A 104 15.32 6.84 1.66
N ARG A 105 14.46 7.28 0.74
CA ARG A 105 13.80 8.60 0.83
C ARG A 105 12.73 8.59 1.92
N ILE A 106 11.97 7.51 2.05
CA ILE A 106 11.01 7.34 3.15
C ILE A 106 11.75 7.30 4.50
N GLU A 107 12.85 6.55 4.59
CA GLU A 107 13.65 6.46 5.82
C GLU A 107 14.25 7.81 6.24
N SER A 108 14.51 8.69 5.28
CA SER A 108 15.00 10.06 5.55
C SER A 108 13.90 11.03 6.05
N LEU A 109 12.62 10.65 5.98
CA LEU A 109 11.53 11.50 6.43
C LEU A 109 11.54 11.61 7.97
N THR A 110 11.31 12.82 8.46
CA THR A 110 11.16 13.04 9.89
C THR A 110 9.90 12.34 10.38
N SER A 111 10.10 11.32 11.21
CA SER A 111 9.03 10.51 11.78
C SER A 111 8.75 10.93 13.23
N PRO A 112 7.52 11.32 13.59
CA PRO A 112 7.13 11.55 14.98
C PRO A 112 7.40 10.31 15.85
N ARG A 113 7.72 10.51 17.13
CA ARG A 113 8.08 9.40 18.05
C ARG A 113 7.00 8.33 18.18
N ASP A 114 5.74 8.70 18.00
CA ASP A 114 4.59 7.81 18.10
C ASP A 114 4.21 7.15 16.76
N LEU A 115 4.88 7.50 15.65
CA LEU A 115 4.66 6.91 14.33
C LEU A 115 5.39 5.57 14.23
N ARG A 116 4.71 4.56 13.70
CA ARG A 116 5.31 3.30 13.26
C ARG A 116 4.88 3.04 11.83
N TRP A 117 5.81 2.66 10.97
CA TRP A 117 5.50 2.34 9.58
C TRP A 117 6.20 1.05 9.15
N SER A 118 5.67 0.42 8.11
CA SER A 118 6.25 -0.74 7.45
C SER A 118 6.04 -0.66 5.93
N LEU A 119 6.87 -1.36 5.17
CA LEU A 119 6.70 -1.57 3.74
C LEU A 119 6.52 -3.07 3.51
N ASP A 120 5.36 -3.44 2.97
CA ASP A 120 5.06 -4.81 2.57
C ASP A 120 5.18 -4.89 1.04
N ILE A 121 6.01 -5.78 0.50
CA ILE A 121 6.20 -5.97 -0.95
C ILE A 121 5.68 -7.36 -1.30
N ASP A 122 4.78 -7.46 -2.28
CA ASP A 122 4.20 -8.73 -2.75
C ASP A 122 3.87 -9.69 -1.59
N PRO A 123 2.83 -9.43 -0.76
CA PRO A 123 2.55 -10.22 0.46
C PRO A 123 2.10 -11.68 0.22
N LEU A 124 2.47 -12.29 -0.91
CA LEU A 124 2.33 -13.71 -1.22
C LEU A 124 3.55 -14.51 -0.72
N GLU A 125 3.75 -14.52 0.59
CA GLU A 125 4.47 -15.62 1.26
C GLU A 125 3.50 -16.20 2.30
N LEU A 126 2.53 -16.97 1.80
CA LEU A 126 1.91 -18.03 2.59
C LEU A 126 2.71 -19.30 2.28
N SER A 127 3.77 -19.55 3.04
CA SER A 127 4.34 -20.90 3.19
C SER A 127 3.49 -21.70 4.16
#